data_AF-A0A2G9YYJ2-F1
#
_entry.id   AF-A0A2G9YYJ2-F1
#
_cell.length_a   1.000
_cell.length_b   1.000
_cell.length_c   1.000
_cell.angle_alpha   90.00
_cell.angle_beta   90.00
_cell.angle_gamma   90.00
#
_symmetry.space_group_name_H-M   'P 1'
#
loop_
_entity.id
_entity.type
_entity.pdbx_description
1 polymer ?
#
loop_
_entity_poly.entity_id
_entity_poly.type
_entity_poly.pdbx_seq_one_letter_code
_entity_poly.pdbx_strand_id
1 'polypeptide(L)' 'MKNVEIEIQVKIENSKALIDFLEKNGEFKGENHQIDEYFSPAHRNFLEPRPMHEWLRLRNSNGKYSINYKNW' A
#
# COMPACT_ATOMS: atom_id res chain seq x y z
N MET A 1 -16.08 -17.03 6.52
CA MET A 1 -15.06 -16.81 5.47
C MET A 1 -13.98 -15.90 6.03
N LYS A 2 -12.70 -16.22 5.82
CA LYS A 2 -11.61 -15.28 6.12
C LYS A 2 -11.48 -14.33 4.91
N ASN A 3 -11.43 -13.03 5.16
CA ASN A 3 -11.12 -12.06 4.12
C ASN A 3 -9.61 -12.15 3.87
N VAL A 4 -9.21 -12.71 2.72
CA VAL A 4 -7.81 -12.85 2.32
C VAL A 4 -7.58 -11.91 1.15
N GLU A 5 -6.59 -11.02 1.30
CA GLU A 5 -6.14 -10.12 0.26
C GLU A 5 -5.02 -10.79 -0.54
N ILE A 6 -5.06 -10.69 -1.87
CA ILE A 6 -4.00 -11.15 -2.77
C ILE A 6 -3.48 -9.93 -3.51
N GLU A 7 -2.20 -9.61 -3.33
CA GLU A 7 -1.56 -8.43 -3.90
C GLU A 7 -0.25 -8.82 -4.59
N ILE A 8 0.06 -8.17 -5.72
CA ILE A 8 1.35 -8.25 -6.40
C ILE A 8 1.93 -6.84 -6.48
N GLN A 9 3.07 -6.62 -5.80
CA GLN A 9 3.80 -5.36 -5.83
C GLN A 9 5.03 -5.48 -6.73
N VAL A 10 5.19 -4.56 -7.67
CA VAL A 10 6.32 -4.51 -8.61
C VAL A 10 6.95 -3.13 -8.62
N LYS A 11 8.28 -3.08 -8.76
CA LYS A 11 9.00 -1.83 -8.97
C LYS A 11 8.84 -1.39 -10.42
N ILE A 12 8.39 -0.16 -10.64
CA ILE A 12 8.22 0.42 -11.98
C ILE A 12 9.45 1.25 -12.33
N GLU A 13 10.17 0.87 -13.39
CA GLU A 13 11.35 1.61 -13.86
C GLU A 13 11.01 2.66 -14.92
N ASN A 14 9.99 2.41 -15.75
CA ASN A 14 9.48 3.33 -16.76
C ASN A 14 7.97 3.52 -16.60
N SER A 15 7.58 4.58 -15.89
CA SER A 15 6.17 4.90 -15.64
C SER A 15 5.42 5.29 -16.91
N LYS A 16 6.08 5.94 -17.88
CA LYS A 16 5.43 6.45 -19.09
C LYS A 16 4.82 5.32 -19.93
N ALA A 17 5.61 4.30 -20.25
CA ALA A 17 5.12 3.17 -21.06
C ALA A 17 3.97 2.43 -20.38
N LEU A 18 3.98 2.34 -19.04
CA LEU A 18 2.89 1.74 -18.27
C LEU A 18 1.63 2.60 -18.34
N ILE A 19 1.76 3.92 -18.15
CA ILE A 19 0.62 4.85 -18.22
C ILE A 19 -0.01 4.80 -19.62
N ASP A 20 0.80 4.89 -20.68
CA ASP A 20 0.31 4.81 -22.07
C ASP A 20 -0.47 3.51 -22.33
N PHE A 21 0.02 2.37 -21.78
CA PHE A 21 -0.67 1.09 -21.86
C PHE A 21 -2.00 1.10 -21.09
N LEU A 22 -2.03 1.66 -19.88
CA LEU A 22 -3.24 1.73 -19.04
C LEU A 22 -4.28 2.68 -19.63
N GLU A 23 -3.89 3.82 -20.19
CA GLU A 23 -4.80 4.74 -20.87
C GLU A 23 -5.41 4.12 -22.13
N LYS A 24 -4.65 3.27 -22.83
CA LYS A 24 -5.13 2.56 -24.01
C LYS A 24 -6.06 1.39 -23.68
N ASN A 25 -5.81 0.67 -22.58
CA ASN A 25 -6.46 -0.62 -22.29
C ASN A 25 -7.33 -0.62 -21.03
N GLY A 26 -7.41 0.50 -20.31
CA GLY A 26 -8.15 0.65 -19.07
C GLY A 26 -9.00 1.90 -19.06
N GLU A 27 -9.73 2.09 -17.96
CA GLU A 27 -10.54 3.29 -17.73
C GLU A 27 -10.04 3.97 -16.45
N PHE A 28 -9.63 5.24 -16.57
CA PHE A 28 -9.26 6.03 -15.40
C PHE A 28 -10.50 6.33 -14.55
N LYS A 29 -10.49 5.91 -13.28
CA LYS A 29 -11.60 6.13 -12.33
C LYS A 29 -11.39 7.31 -11.38
N GLY A 30 -10.16 7.78 -11.25
CA GLY A 30 -9.81 8.85 -10.32
C GLY A 30 -8.48 8.60 -9.62
N GLU A 31 -8.07 9.61 -8.87
CA GLU A 31 -6.87 9.60 -8.04
C GLU A 31 -7.25 9.83 -6.57
N ASN A 32 -6.41 9.34 -5.66
CA ASN A 32 -6.62 9.49 -4.23
C ASN A 32 -5.28 9.75 -3.53
N HIS A 33 -5.23 10.80 -2.71
CA HIS A 33 -4.07 11.09 -1.90
C HIS A 33 -4.16 10.34 -0.55
N GLN A 34 -3.14 9.55 -0.25
CA GLN A 34 -3.06 8.76 0.98
C GLN A 34 -1.81 9.14 1.76
N ILE A 35 -1.99 9.41 3.04
CA ILE A 35 -0.89 9.63 4.00
C ILE A 35 -0.89 8.46 4.96
N ASP A 36 0.24 7.77 5.03
CA ASP A 36 0.44 6.58 5.85
C ASP A 36 1.46 6.84 6.95
N GLU A 37 1.04 6.64 8.20
CA GLU A 37 1.88 6.70 9.39
C GLU A 37 2.08 5.28 9.94
N TYR A 38 3.34 4.89 10.14
CA TYR A 38 3.70 3.55 10.59
C TYR A 38 4.19 3.55 12.03
N PHE A 39 3.69 2.59 12.80
CA PHE A 39 4.03 2.43 14.21
C PHE A 39 4.68 1.07 14.44
N SER A 40 5.58 1.03 15.40
CA SER A 40 6.17 -0.18 15.94
C SER A 40 6.15 -0.11 17.46
N PRO A 41 5.90 -1.21 18.17
CA PRO A 41 6.02 -1.23 19.63
C PRO A 41 7.47 -0.97 20.03
N ALA A 42 7.66 -0.39 21.22
CA ALA A 42 8.99 0.02 21.70
C ALA A 42 10.03 -1.12 21.75
N HIS A 43 9.57 -2.38 21.82
CA HIS A 43 10.43 -3.57 21.96
C HIS A 43 10.67 -4.33 20.65
N ARG A 44 10.07 -3.93 19.51
CA ARG A 44 10.25 -4.61 18.21
C ARG A 44 9.97 -3.65 17.06
N ASN A 45 10.91 -3.53 16.12
CA ASN A 45 10.73 -2.73 14.91
C ASN A 45 10.10 -3.58 13.79
N PHE A 46 8.85 -3.29 13.43
CA PHE A 46 8.14 -4.02 12.36
C PHE A 46 8.71 -3.70 10.97
N LEU A 47 9.36 -2.54 10.81
CA LEU A 47 9.84 -2.03 9.52
C LEU A 47 11.31 -2.38 9.24
N GLU A 48 12.01 -2.97 10.20
CA GLU A 48 13.42 -3.37 10.07
C GLU A 48 13.62 -4.54 9.09
N PRO A 49 12.81 -5.63 9.12
CA PRO A 49 12.97 -6.75 8.20
C PRO A 49 12.94 -6.35 6.72
N ARG A 50 13.74 -7.07 5.92
CA ARG A 50 13.81 -6.93 4.47
C ARG A 50 13.74 -8.33 3.83
N PRO A 51 12.63 -8.70 3.16
CA PRO A 51 11.43 -7.90 2.92
C PRO A 51 10.62 -7.64 4.20
N MET A 52 9.89 -6.51 4.21
CA MET A 52 9.00 -6.14 5.31
C MET A 52 7.77 -7.06 5.29
N HIS A 53 7.55 -7.80 6.37
CA HIS A 53 6.45 -8.76 6.46
C HIS A 53 5.39 -8.43 7.53
N GLU A 54 5.64 -7.40 8.34
CA GLU A 54 4.73 -6.98 9.40
C GLU A 54 4.65 -5.45 9.46
N TRP A 55 3.46 -4.90 9.71
CA TRP A 55 3.30 -3.45 9.97
C TRP A 55 2.00 -3.14 10.70
N LEU A 56 2.03 -2.02 11.43
CA LEU A 56 0.87 -1.34 12.00
C LEU A 56 0.81 0.07 11.41
N ARG A 57 -0.32 0.44 10.81
CA ARG A 57 -0.46 1.67 10.03
C ARG A 57 -1.75 2.41 10.36
N LEU A 58 -1.65 3.72 10.51
CA LEU A 58 -2.77 4.65 10.45
C LEU A 58 -2.76 5.31 9.07
N ARG A 59 -3.87 5.23 8.33
CA ARG A 59 -4.02 5.85 7.00
C ARG A 59 -5.05 6.96 7.04
N ASN A 60 -4.70 8.12 6.49
CA ASN A 60 -5.62 9.18 6.11
C ASN A 60 -5.83 9.15 4.59
N SER A 61 -7.07 8.97 4.14
CA SER A 61 -7.48 9.09 2.73
C SER A 61 -8.55 10.18 2.62
N ASN A 62 -8.13 11.38 2.22
CA ASN A 62 -9.01 12.55 2.08
C ASN A 62 -9.90 12.82 3.31
N GLY A 63 -9.32 12.76 4.51
CA GLY A 63 -10.02 13.00 5.78
C GLY A 63 -10.72 11.77 6.37
N LYS A 64 -10.71 10.62 5.67
CA LYS A 64 -11.18 9.34 6.21
C LYS A 64 -10.01 8.58 6.81
N TYR A 65 -10.16 8.21 8.09
CA TYR A 65 -9.11 7.51 8.83
C TYR A 65 -9.39 6.02 8.94
N SER A 66 -8.33 5.22 8.85
CA SER A 66 -8.39 3.77 9.07
C SER A 66 -7.13 3.28 9.76
N ILE A 67 -7.25 2.21 10.55
CA ILE A 67 -6.13 1.49 11.15
C ILE A 67 -6.00 0.12 10.50
N ASN A 68 -4.76 -0.31 10.26
CA ASN A 68 -4.47 -1.60 9.67
C ASN A 68 -3.27 -2.25 10.37
N TYR A 69 -3.42 -3.52 10.73
CA TYR A 69 -2.33 -4.40 11.12
C TYR A 69 -2.26 -5.53 10.10
N LYS A 70 -1.06 -5.80 9.57
CA LYS A 70 -0.79 -6.91 8.64
C LYS A 70 0.47 -7.64 9.07
N ASN A 71 0.41 -8.96 8.94
CA ASN A 71 1.50 -9.90 9.18
C ASN A 71 1.28 -11.07 8.20
N TRP A 72 2.22 -11.27 7.27
CA TRP A 72 2.09 -12.23 6.16
C TRP A 72 3.24 -13.21 6.12
#